data_AF-A0A953W2T0-F1
#
_entry.id   AF-A0A953W2T0-F1
#
_cell.length_a   1.000
_cell.length_b   1.000
_cell.length_c   1.000
_cell.angle_alpha   90.00
_cell.angle_beta   90.00
_cell.angle_gamma   90.00
#
_symmetry.space_group_name_H-M   'P 1'
#
loop_
_entity.id
_entity.type
_entity.pdbx_description
1 polymer ?
#
loop_
_entity_poly.entity_id
_entity_poly.type
_entity_poly.pdbx_seq_one_letter_code
_entity_poly.pdbx_strand_id
1 'polypeptide(L)'
;MRWLSIFFAPELRAWRGEMTLWKVYWGYGVLTSLVLALFLLSALRDGKLWMEQSLLVGFGLYTAWILTAVWRCAERAQPHWRLFARLSTVVWAGNALMVLGFLELDLLARLLRP
;
A
#
# COMPACT_ATOMS: atom_id res chain seq x y z
N MET A 1 -8.56 -23.71 6.10
CA MET A 1 -7.39 -22.82 6.37
C MET A 1 -6.18 -23.08 5.46
N ARG A 2 -5.90 -24.31 4.99
CA ARG A 2 -4.72 -24.65 4.15
C ARG A 2 -4.71 -24.04 2.73
N TRP A 3 -5.86 -23.67 2.19
CA TRP A 3 -5.99 -23.08 0.84
C TRP A 3 -5.63 -21.59 0.79
N LEU A 4 -6.03 -20.81 1.81
CA LEU A 4 -5.67 -19.40 1.93
C LEU A 4 -4.16 -19.23 2.04
N SER A 5 -3.46 -20.12 2.75
CA SER A 5 -2.00 -20.06 2.84
C SER A 5 -1.27 -20.35 1.53
N ILE A 6 -1.91 -21.02 0.56
CA ILE A 6 -1.31 -21.29 -0.76
C ILE A 6 -1.51 -20.07 -1.66
N PHE A 7 -2.71 -19.49 -1.66
CA PHE A 7 -3.00 -18.26 -2.40
C PHE A 7 -2.21 -17.06 -1.86
N PHE A 8 -2.14 -16.92 -0.54
CA PHE A 8 -1.37 -15.86 0.13
C PHE A 8 0.10 -16.27 0.42
N ALA A 9 0.57 -17.40 -0.11
CA ALA A 9 1.96 -17.84 0.07
C ALA A 9 2.98 -16.79 -0.41
N PRO A 10 2.85 -16.18 -1.61
CA PRO A 10 3.80 -15.17 -2.05
C PRO A 10 3.76 -13.91 -1.18
N GLU A 11 2.58 -13.47 -0.74
CA GLU A 11 2.38 -12.32 0.14
C GLU A 11 2.99 -12.58 1.52
N LEU A 12 2.77 -13.77 2.08
CA LEU A 12 3.34 -14.13 3.37
C LEU A 12 4.88 -14.20 3.30
N ARG A 13 5.44 -14.69 2.19
CA ARG A 13 6.90 -14.69 1.95
C ARG A 13 7.45 -13.27 1.79
N ALA A 14 6.74 -12.38 1.10
CA ALA A 14 7.12 -10.96 1.00
C ALA A 14 7.14 -10.29 2.38
N TRP A 15 6.09 -10.50 3.18
CA TRP A 15 6.00 -9.97 4.55
C TRP A 15 7.10 -10.52 5.48
N ARG A 16 7.51 -11.78 5.30
CA ARG A 16 8.61 -12.39 6.07
C ARG A 16 10.00 -11.95 5.62
N GLY A 17 10.11 -11.15 4.54
CA GLY A 17 11.41 -10.76 3.99
C GLY A 17 12.08 -11.88 3.20
N GLU A 18 11.36 -12.91 2.79
CA GLU A 18 11.90 -14.08 2.08
C GLU A 18 11.94 -13.88 0.55
N MET A 19 11.36 -12.80 0.04
CA MET A 19 11.36 -12.46 -1.38
C MET A 19 12.47 -11.46 -1.74
N THR A 20 12.84 -11.46 -3.03
CA THR A 20 13.80 -10.49 -3.55
C THR A 20 13.23 -9.08 -3.52
N LEU A 21 14.02 -8.12 -3.02
CA LEU A 21 13.64 -6.72 -2.86
C LEU A 21 13.05 -6.11 -4.15
N TRP A 22 13.66 -6.37 -5.31
CA TRP A 22 13.18 -5.84 -6.60
C TRP A 22 11.74 -6.27 -6.90
N LYS A 23 11.40 -7.55 -6.68
CA LYS A 23 10.04 -8.06 -6.92
C LYS A 23 9.03 -7.42 -5.98
N VAL A 24 9.40 -7.25 -4.71
CA VAL A 24 8.51 -6.64 -3.71
C VAL A 24 8.32 -5.15 -3.99
N TYR A 25 9.40 -4.43 -4.28
CA TYR A 25 9.37 -2.99 -4.54
C TYR A 25 8.59 -2.64 -5.82
N TRP A 26 8.88 -3.29 -6.95
CA TRP A 26 8.22 -2.95 -8.22
C TRP A 26 6.88 -3.63 -8.40
N GLY A 27 6.79 -4.92 -8.06
CA GLY A 27 5.56 -5.69 -8.24
C GLY A 27 4.48 -5.25 -7.27
N TYR A 28 4.76 -5.32 -5.97
CA TYR A 28 3.79 -4.91 -4.97
C TYR A 28 3.85 -3.38 -4.78
N GLY A 29 5.02 -2.81 -4.50
CA GLY A 29 5.15 -1.37 -4.20
C GLY A 29 4.64 -0.44 -5.31
N VAL A 30 5.02 -0.66 -6.57
CA VAL A 30 4.65 0.25 -7.67
C VAL A 30 3.38 -0.21 -8.39
N LEU A 31 3.38 -1.43 -8.92
CA LEU A 31 2.29 -1.88 -9.81
C LEU A 31 0.97 -2.03 -9.05
N THR A 32 0.97 -2.69 -7.88
CA THR A 32 -0.26 -2.82 -7.07
C THR A 32 -0.75 -1.47 -6.55
N SER A 33 0.14 -0.59 -6.11
CA SER A 33 -0.26 0.77 -5.69
C SER A 33 -0.89 1.57 -6.82
N LEU A 34 -0.38 1.44 -8.06
CA LEU A 34 -0.98 2.09 -9.23
C LEU A 34 -2.40 1.57 -9.51
N VAL A 35 -2.59 0.25 -9.42
CA VAL A 35 -3.91 -0.38 -9.58
C VAL A 35 -4.87 0.13 -8.51
N LEU A 36 -4.46 0.15 -7.23
CA LEU A 36 -5.29 0.69 -6.15
C LEU A 36 -5.62 2.18 -6.35
N ALA A 37 -4.65 2.97 -6.81
CA ALA A 37 -4.87 4.39 -7.11
C ALA A 37 -5.91 4.59 -8.23
N LEU A 38 -5.89 3.75 -9.28
CA LEU A 38 -6.89 3.79 -10.34
C LEU A 38 -8.29 3.44 -9.83
N PHE A 39 -8.40 2.43 -8.95
CA PHE A 39 -9.67 2.09 -8.30
C PHE A 39 -10.20 3.23 -7.42
N LEU A 40 -9.33 3.86 -6.64
CA LEU A 40 -9.69 4.99 -5.79
C LEU A 40 -10.15 6.19 -6.65
N LEU A 41 -9.44 6.48 -7.75
CA LEU A 41 -9.85 7.52 -8.70
C LEU A 41 -11.20 7.23 -9.34
N SER A 42 -11.48 5.96 -9.66
CA SER A 42 -12.78 5.56 -10.19
C SER A 42 -13.90 5.76 -9.16
N ALA A 43 -13.66 5.41 -7.90
CA ALA A 43 -14.64 5.60 -6.83
C ALA A 43 -14.95 7.08 -6.57
N LEU A 44 -13.91 7.93 -6.60
CA LEU A 44 -14.02 9.38 -6.50
C LEU A 44 -14.86 9.98 -7.64
N ARG A 45 -14.71 9.50 -8.87
CA ARG A 45 -15.49 9.96 -10.03
C ARG A 45 -16.96 9.55 -9.94
N ASP A 46 -17.23 8.35 -9.45
CA ASP A 46 -18.59 7.83 -9.31
C ASP A 46 -19.36 8.44 -8.12
N GLY A 47 -18.67 9.15 -7.22
CA GLY A 47 -19.27 9.75 -6.01
C GLY A 47 -19.80 8.72 -5.00
N LYS A 48 -19.35 7.47 -5.07
CA LYS A 48 -19.81 6.38 -4.21
C LYS A 48 -19.07 6.39 -2.87
N LEU A 49 -19.59 7.16 -1.91
CA LEU A 49 -18.98 7.37 -0.59
C LEU A 49 -18.59 6.06 0.13
N TRP A 50 -19.45 5.03 0.09
CA TRP A 50 -19.16 3.73 0.71
C TRP A 50 -17.99 2.99 0.06
N MET A 51 -17.87 3.09 -1.27
CA MET A 51 -16.78 2.47 -2.02
C MET A 51 -15.47 3.22 -1.78
N GLU A 52 -15.53 4.55 -1.69
CA GLU A 52 -14.41 5.41 -1.34
C GLU A 52 -13.86 5.09 0.05
N GLN A 53 -14.71 5.06 1.09
CA GLN A 53 -14.29 4.69 2.45
C GLN A 53 -13.63 3.30 2.50
N SER A 54 -14.24 2.31 1.84
CA SER A 54 -13.73 0.95 1.82
C SER A 54 -12.36 0.87 1.16
N LEU A 55 -12.16 1.61 0.06
CA LEU A 55 -10.89 1.69 -0.64
C LEU A 55 -9.83 2.46 0.15
N LEU A 56 -10.19 3.53 0.87
CA LEU A 56 -9.27 4.27 1.72
C LEU A 56 -8.74 3.41 2.87
N VAL A 57 -9.63 2.70 3.57
CA VAL A 57 -9.23 1.75 4.62
C VAL A 57 -8.36 0.62 4.04
N GLY A 58 -8.77 0.06 2.90
CA GLY A 58 -8.00 -0.97 2.19
C GLY A 58 -6.61 -0.48 1.78
N PHE A 59 -6.50 0.74 1.27
CA PHE A 59 -5.24 1.36 0.88
C PHE A 59 -4.33 1.63 2.08
N GLY A 60 -4.89 2.05 3.22
CA GLY A 60 -4.14 2.22 4.47
C GLY A 60 -3.54 0.91 4.98
N LEU A 61 -4.37 -0.15 5.05
CA LEU A 61 -3.91 -1.49 5.46
C LEU A 61 -2.86 -2.03 4.48
N TYR A 62 -3.10 -1.88 3.18
CA TYR A 62 -2.15 -2.28 2.15
C TYR A 62 -0.82 -1.54 2.26
N THR A 63 -0.87 -0.22 2.50
CA THR A 63 0.31 0.63 2.67
C THR A 63 1.15 0.16 3.86
N ALA A 64 0.54 -0.04 5.03
CA ALA A 64 1.24 -0.58 6.20
C ALA A 64 1.89 -1.93 5.88
N TRP A 65 1.22 -2.76 5.07
CA TRP A 65 1.75 -4.06 4.67
C TRP A 65 2.92 -4.00 3.71
N ILE A 66 2.86 -3.18 2.68
CA ILE A 66 3.95 -3.10 1.73
C ILE A 66 5.17 -2.41 2.33
N LEU A 67 4.99 -1.40 3.20
CA LEU A 67 6.09 -0.72 3.88
C LEU A 67 6.88 -1.70 4.76
N THR A 68 6.20 -2.54 5.53
CA THR A 68 6.85 -3.55 6.38
C THR A 68 7.49 -4.67 5.56
N ALA A 69 6.85 -5.13 4.49
CA ALA A 69 7.40 -6.13 3.58
C ALA A 69 8.68 -5.63 2.89
N VAL A 70 8.66 -4.40 2.33
CA VAL A 70 9.83 -3.78 1.70
C VAL A 70 10.94 -3.58 2.72
N TRP A 71 10.63 -3.09 3.93
CA TRP A 71 11.63 -2.88 4.97
C TRP A 71 12.36 -4.17 5.34
N ARG A 72 11.61 -5.26 5.56
CA ARG A 72 12.17 -6.58 5.89
C ARG A 72 12.94 -7.21 4.73
N CYS A 73 12.44 -7.08 3.50
CA CYS A 73 13.16 -7.55 2.31
C CYS A 73 14.46 -6.76 2.07
N ALA A 74 14.49 -5.48 2.44
CA ALA A 74 15.65 -4.63 2.28
C ALA A 74 16.82 -5.04 3.20
N GLU A 75 16.56 -5.67 4.35
CA GLU A 75 17.62 -6.14 5.26
C GLU A 75 18.55 -7.18 4.64
N ARG A 76 18.02 -7.99 3.72
CA ARG A 76 18.77 -9.02 3.00
C ARG A 76 19.43 -8.51 1.71
N ALA A 77 19.17 -7.26 1.32
CA ALA A 77 19.71 -6.66 0.11
C ALA A 77 21.11 -6.05 0.35
N GLN A 78 21.83 -5.79 -0.75
CA GLN A 78 23.13 -5.13 -0.67
C GLN A 78 23.01 -3.74 0.00
N PRO A 79 24.07 -3.24 0.67
CA PRO A 79 24.01 -2.03 1.48
C PRO A 79 23.44 -0.79 0.76
N HIS A 80 23.81 -0.58 -0.50
CA HIS A 80 23.32 0.52 -1.34
C HIS A 80 21.81 0.45 -1.58
N TRP A 81 21.31 -0.73 -2.01
CA TRP A 81 19.89 -0.95 -2.27
C TRP A 81 19.04 -0.93 -1.00
N ARG A 82 19.60 -1.38 0.12
CA ARG A 82 18.94 -1.33 1.43
C ARG A 82 18.68 0.10 1.86
N LEU A 83 19.68 0.98 1.75
CA LEU A 83 19.53 2.39 2.11
C LEU A 83 18.49 3.07 1.22
N PHE A 84 18.59 2.86 -0.10
CA PHE A 84 17.63 3.39 -1.05
C PHE A 84 16.20 2.95 -0.72
N ALA A 85 15.98 1.65 -0.56
CA ALA A 85 14.65 1.12 -0.26
C ALA A 85 14.08 1.67 1.06
N ARG A 86 14.89 1.81 2.12
CA ARG A 86 14.44 2.38 3.39
C ARG A 86 14.05 3.85 3.26
N LEU A 87 14.86 4.66 2.59
CA LEU A 87 14.54 6.07 2.36
C LEU A 87 13.28 6.22 1.52
N SER A 88 13.17 5.46 0.42
CA SER A 88 11.95 5.45 -0.40
C SER A 88 10.72 5.02 0.40
N THR A 89 10.85 4.03 1.29
CA THR A 89 9.76 3.54 2.15
C THR A 89 9.28 4.64 3.10
N VAL A 90 10.19 5.40 3.72
CA VAL A 90 9.84 6.51 4.62
C VAL A 90 9.16 7.65 3.86
N VAL A 91 9.72 8.05 2.71
CA VAL A 91 9.13 9.10 1.86
C VAL A 91 7.73 8.70 1.38
N TRP A 92 7.58 7.45 0.93
CA TRP A 92 6.29 6.92 0.50
C TRP A 92 5.28 6.86 1.64
N ALA A 93 5.70 6.42 2.84
CA ALA A 93 4.84 6.41 4.01
C ALA A 93 4.30 7.81 4.35
N GLY A 94 5.17 8.82 4.32
CA GLY A 94 4.77 10.21 4.52
C GLY A 94 3.77 10.69 3.46
N ASN A 95 4.06 10.43 2.18
CA ASN A 95 3.16 10.79 1.08
C ASN A 95 1.79 10.09 1.21
N ALA A 96 1.78 8.78 1.46
CA ALA A 96 0.56 8.00 1.58
C ALA A 96 -0.29 8.46 2.76
N LEU A 97 0.32 8.79 3.91
CA LEU A 97 -0.39 9.37 5.06
C LEU A 97 -1.02 10.72 4.73
N MET A 98 -0.30 11.58 4.01
CA MET A 98 -0.87 12.87 3.58
C MET A 98 -2.04 12.69 2.62
N VAL A 99 -1.91 11.82 1.62
CA VAL A 99 -2.98 11.54 0.65
C VAL A 99 -4.20 10.93 1.34
N LEU A 100 -4.01 9.91 2.16
CA LEU A 100 -5.08 9.28 2.92
C LEU A 100 -5.77 10.28 3.85
N GLY A 101 -5.00 11.07 4.59
CA GLY A 101 -5.55 12.08 5.49
C GLY A 101 -6.36 13.14 4.74
N PHE A 102 -5.87 13.61 3.59
CA PHE A 102 -6.59 14.59 2.79
C PHE A 102 -7.91 14.03 2.22
N LEU A 103 -7.89 12.80 1.71
CA LEU A 103 -9.07 12.14 1.15
C LEU A 103 -10.11 11.78 2.23
N GLU A 104 -9.67 11.31 3.39
CA GLU A 104 -10.58 11.07 4.53
C GLU A 104 -11.24 12.37 5.01
N LEU A 105 -10.48 13.47 5.10
CA LEU A 105 -11.04 14.77 5.47
C LEU A 105 -12.03 15.29 4.43
N ASP A 106 -11.75 15.12 3.13
CA ASP A 106 -12.66 15.50 2.05
C ASP A 106 -13.94 14.64 2.06
N LEU A 107 -13.82 13.34 2.30
CA LEU A 107 -14.95 12.43 2.45
C LEU A 107 -15.84 12.84 3.64
N LEU A 108 -15.24 13.13 4.80
CA LEU A 108 -15.96 13.63 5.98
C LEU A 108 -16.63 14.98 5.70
N ALA A 109 -15.95 15.90 5.01
CA ALA A 109 -16.52 17.20 4.64
C ALA A 109 -17.74 17.04 3.71
N ARG A 110 -17.71 16.09 2.78
CA ARG A 110 -18.83 15.76 1.89
C ARG A 110 -19.98 15.09 2.65
N LEU A 111 -19.68 14.26 3.64
CA LEU A 111 -20.69 13.60 4.48
C LEU A 111 -21.40 14.59 5.41
N LEU A 112 -20.68 15.61 5.90
CA LEU A 112 -21.17 16.62 6.83
C LEU A 112 -21.83 17.83 6.15
N ARG A 113 -21.68 17.99 4.83
CA ARG A 113 -22.41 19.01 4.05
C ARG A 113 -23.80 18.45 3.68
N PRO A 114 -24.89 18.99 4.25
CA PRO A 114 -26.24 18.61 3.88
C PRO A 114 -26.61 19.05 2.46
#